data_AF-A0A941S0J4-F1
#
_entry.id   AF-A0A941S0J4-F1
#
_cell.length_a   1.000
_cell.length_b   1.000
_cell.length_c   1.000
_cell.angle_alpha   90.00
_cell.angle_beta   90.00
_cell.angle_gamma   90.00
#
_symmetry.space_group_name_H-M   'P 1'
#
loop_
_entity.id
_entity.type
_entity.pdbx_description
1 polymer ?
#
loop_
_entity_poly.entity_id
_entity_poly.type
_entity_poly.pdbx_seq_one_letter_code
_entity_poly.pdbx_strand_id
1 'polypeptide(L)'
;AIRMLADAGVPVGVMTAPIIPGLNDSEIPTLLEAARDAGAQSAGYVFLRLPLTVEPVFREWLNRTQPLKVERVEQRLKQSREGKLSVSKWGDRMRGTGEIADQIGQLFRVFTQRLGFDRLPPLDTSQFQRPLPRTGQLRLF
;
A
#
# COMPACT_ATOMS: atom_id res chain seq x y z
N ALA A 1 -12.09 4.24 13.98
CA ALA A 1 -10.69 3.88 14.30
C ALA A 1 -9.72 5.04 14.01
N ILE A 2 -9.49 5.43 12.74
CA ILE A 2 -8.51 6.50 12.37
C ILE A 2 -8.75 7.79 13.18
N ARG A 3 -9.96 8.36 13.10
CA ARG A 3 -10.33 9.59 13.84
C ARG A 3 -10.09 9.48 15.34
N MET A 4 -10.55 8.41 15.95
CA MET A 4 -10.35 8.19 17.40
C MET A 4 -8.88 8.18 17.80
N LEU A 5 -8.01 7.55 17.00
CA LEU A 5 -6.57 7.50 17.27
C LEU A 5 -5.93 8.87 17.05
N ALA A 6 -6.30 9.57 15.98
CA ALA A 6 -5.81 10.91 15.68
C ALA A 6 -6.21 11.92 16.76
N ASP A 7 -7.48 11.90 17.21
CA ASP A 7 -8.01 12.76 18.28
C ASP A 7 -7.32 12.47 19.63
N ALA A 8 -6.88 11.22 19.84
CA ALA A 8 -6.08 10.82 21.01
C ALA A 8 -4.58 11.17 20.88
N GLY A 9 -4.16 11.84 19.81
CA GLY A 9 -2.77 12.23 19.56
C GLY A 9 -1.86 11.11 19.07
N VAL A 10 -2.40 9.94 18.70
CA VAL A 10 -1.62 8.83 18.14
C VAL A 10 -1.31 9.13 16.66
N PRO A 11 -0.04 9.06 16.21
CA PRO A 11 0.28 9.23 14.79
C PRO A 11 -0.33 8.11 13.94
N VAL A 12 -1.15 8.47 12.95
CA VAL A 12 -1.84 7.51 12.08
C VAL A 12 -1.38 7.65 10.62
N GLY A 13 -1.02 6.52 10.02
CA GLY A 13 -0.82 6.39 8.58
C GLY A 13 -1.85 5.45 7.96
N VAL A 14 -2.19 5.67 6.70
CA VAL A 14 -3.09 4.78 5.94
C VAL A 14 -2.36 4.09 4.79
N MET A 15 -2.80 2.87 4.47
CA MET A 15 -2.35 2.14 3.29
C MET A 15 -3.55 1.90 2.37
N THR A 16 -3.61 2.57 1.22
CA THR A 16 -4.58 2.26 0.18
C THR A 16 -4.07 1.02 -0.57
N ALA A 17 -4.43 -0.17 -0.06
CA ALA A 17 -3.93 -1.43 -0.59
C ALA A 17 -4.97 -2.57 -0.44
N PRO A 18 -5.05 -3.49 -1.41
CA PRO A 18 -4.37 -3.45 -2.71
C PRO A 18 -5.04 -2.45 -3.68
N ILE A 19 -4.22 -1.72 -4.45
CA ILE A 19 -4.68 -1.05 -5.67
C ILE A 19 -4.72 -2.07 -6.81
N ILE A 20 -5.87 -2.19 -7.45
CA ILE A 20 -6.19 -3.11 -8.53
C ILE A 20 -6.53 -2.26 -9.77
N PRO A 21 -5.60 -2.10 -10.72
CA PRO A 21 -5.83 -1.33 -11.94
C PRO A 21 -7.06 -1.83 -12.72
N GLY A 22 -7.97 -0.93 -13.07
CA GLY A 22 -9.23 -1.26 -13.73
C GLY A 22 -10.36 -1.70 -12.80
N LEU A 23 -10.14 -1.69 -11.48
CA LEU A 23 -11.17 -2.05 -10.50
C LEU A 23 -11.38 -0.96 -9.45
N ASN A 24 -10.34 -0.54 -8.72
CA ASN A 24 -10.44 0.44 -7.62
C ASN A 24 -9.39 1.55 -7.69
N ASP A 25 -8.57 1.61 -8.73
CA ASP A 25 -7.55 2.65 -8.95
C ASP A 25 -8.16 4.07 -8.98
N SER A 26 -9.38 4.20 -9.50
CA SER A 26 -10.11 5.46 -9.52
C SER A 26 -10.58 5.93 -8.13
N GLU A 27 -10.58 5.07 -7.12
CA GLU A 27 -11.04 5.39 -5.76
C GLU A 27 -9.95 6.06 -4.90
N ILE A 28 -8.70 6.09 -5.38
CA ILE A 28 -7.55 6.67 -4.65
C ILE A 28 -7.85 8.09 -4.13
N PRO A 29 -8.34 9.04 -4.95
CA PRO A 29 -8.76 10.37 -4.48
C PRO A 29 -9.67 10.35 -3.25
N THR A 30 -10.80 9.65 -3.34
CA THR A 30 -11.82 9.61 -2.30
C THR A 30 -11.32 8.95 -1.03
N LEU A 31 -10.51 7.88 -1.16
CA LEU A 31 -9.91 7.20 -0.01
C LEU A 31 -8.91 8.11 0.72
N LEU A 32 -8.11 8.87 -0.01
CA LEU A 32 -7.15 9.81 0.57
C LEU A 32 -7.84 11.00 1.24
N GLU A 33 -8.89 11.55 0.62
CA GLU A 33 -9.70 12.62 1.20
C GLU A 33 -10.33 12.16 2.53
N ALA A 34 -11.02 11.02 2.52
CA ALA A 34 -11.63 10.47 3.72
C ALA A 34 -10.60 10.15 4.82
N ALA A 35 -9.42 9.64 4.46
CA ALA A 35 -8.35 9.38 5.42
C ALA A 35 -7.82 10.69 6.04
N ARG A 36 -7.65 11.73 5.23
CA ARG A 36 -7.18 13.04 5.69
C ARG A 36 -8.21 13.69 6.62
N ASP A 37 -9.49 13.68 6.24
CA ASP A 37 -10.60 14.18 7.07
C ASP A 37 -10.76 13.42 8.39
N ALA A 38 -10.26 12.18 8.45
CA ALA A 38 -10.20 11.39 9.66
C ALA A 38 -8.92 11.65 10.49
N GLY A 39 -8.01 12.53 10.05
CA GLY A 39 -6.80 12.89 10.81
C GLY A 39 -5.56 12.05 10.50
N ALA A 40 -5.56 11.28 9.40
CA ALA A 40 -4.34 10.60 8.97
C ALA A 40 -3.24 11.61 8.57
N GLN A 41 -2.01 11.28 8.95
CA GLN A 41 -0.82 12.13 8.73
C GLN A 41 -0.02 11.66 7.53
N SER A 42 0.06 10.34 7.32
CA SER A 42 0.78 9.74 6.20
C SER A 42 -0.10 8.79 5.39
N ALA A 43 0.27 8.58 4.13
CA ALA A 43 -0.39 7.63 3.25
C ALA A 43 0.62 6.90 2.37
N GLY A 44 0.38 5.61 2.14
CA GLY A 44 1.06 4.80 1.14
C GLY A 44 0.07 3.97 0.33
N TYR A 45 0.54 3.40 -0.77
CA TYR A 45 -0.23 2.43 -1.55
C TYR A 45 0.65 1.25 -1.96
N VAL A 46 0.00 0.12 -2.24
CA VAL A 46 0.64 -1.07 -2.81
C VAL A 46 -0.29 -1.67 -3.85
N PHE A 47 0.26 -2.05 -4.99
CA PHE A 47 -0.44 -2.78 -6.05
C PHE A 47 -0.84 -4.18 -5.57
N LEU A 48 -1.93 -4.71 -6.13
CA LEU A 48 -2.35 -6.09 -5.94
C LEU A 48 -1.21 -7.06 -6.20
N ARG A 49 -0.85 -7.87 -5.21
CA ARG A 49 0.14 -8.93 -5.37
C ARG A 49 -0.57 -10.26 -5.49
N LEU A 50 -0.12 -11.08 -6.44
CA LEU A 50 -0.68 -12.41 -6.70
C LEU A 50 0.43 -13.47 -6.58
N PRO A 51 0.97 -13.73 -5.38
CA PRO A 51 1.98 -14.75 -5.20
C PRO A 51 1.37 -16.15 -5.21
N LEU A 52 1.96 -17.08 -5.98
CA LEU A 52 1.66 -18.51 -5.93
C LEU A 52 0.15 -18.81 -6.00
N THR A 53 -0.40 -19.41 -4.95
CA THR A 53 -1.80 -19.84 -4.84
C THR A 53 -2.81 -18.69 -4.75
N VAL A 54 -2.36 -17.46 -4.53
CA VAL A 54 -3.25 -16.29 -4.48
C VAL A 54 -3.78 -15.91 -5.86
N GLU A 55 -2.99 -16.11 -6.91
CA GLU A 55 -3.41 -15.81 -8.29
C GLU A 55 -4.69 -16.55 -8.71
N PRO A 56 -4.76 -17.89 -8.64
CA PRO A 56 -5.97 -18.61 -9.06
C PRO A 56 -7.19 -18.23 -8.21
N VAL A 57 -7.02 -18.05 -6.90
CA VAL A 57 -8.12 -17.64 -5.99
C VAL A 57 -8.65 -16.25 -6.37
N PHE A 58 -7.76 -15.29 -6.65
CA PHE A 58 -8.17 -13.97 -7.09
C PHE A 58 -8.91 -14.00 -8.43
N ARG A 59 -8.41 -14.79 -9.40
CA ARG A 59 -9.05 -14.92 -10.71
C ARG A 59 -10.44 -15.54 -10.60
N GLU A 60 -10.59 -16.59 -9.81
CA GLU A 60 -11.91 -17.20 -9.56
C GLU A 60 -12.89 -16.19 -8.94
N TRP A 61 -12.45 -15.47 -7.91
CA TRP A 61 -13.24 -14.41 -7.29
C TRP A 61 -13.63 -13.31 -8.29
N LEU A 62 -12.69 -12.86 -9.13
CA LEU A 62 -12.92 -11.80 -10.09
C LEU A 62 -13.94 -12.22 -11.16
N ASN A 63 -13.82 -13.46 -11.67
CA ASN A 63 -14.77 -14.02 -12.62
C ASN A 63 -16.18 -14.15 -12.03
N ARG A 64 -16.29 -14.58 -10.76
CA ARG A 64 -17.58 -14.75 -10.10
C ARG A 64 -18.26 -13.43 -9.73
N THR A 65 -17.49 -12.44 -9.30
CA THR A 65 -18.05 -11.22 -8.67
C THR A 65 -18.03 -9.99 -9.56
N GLN A 66 -17.11 -9.92 -10.53
CA GLN A 66 -16.94 -8.79 -11.44
C GLN A 66 -16.71 -9.26 -12.88
N PRO A 67 -17.56 -10.16 -13.45
CA PRO A 67 -17.32 -10.81 -14.74
C PRO A 67 -17.07 -9.80 -15.88
N LEU A 68 -17.79 -8.67 -15.87
CA LEU A 68 -17.68 -7.62 -16.90
C LEU A 68 -16.36 -6.83 -16.83
N LYS A 69 -15.58 -6.96 -15.77
CA LYS A 69 -14.31 -6.24 -15.57
C LYS A 69 -13.08 -7.14 -15.67
N VAL A 70 -13.25 -8.46 -15.77
CA VAL A 70 -12.16 -9.45 -15.74
C VAL A 70 -11.08 -9.10 -16.76
N GLU A 71 -11.47 -8.98 -18.03
CA GLU A 71 -10.53 -8.73 -19.12
C GLU A 71 -9.78 -7.41 -18.91
N ARG A 72 -10.50 -6.34 -18.56
CA ARG A 72 -9.90 -5.02 -18.31
C ARG A 72 -8.88 -5.07 -17.16
N VAL A 73 -9.21 -5.73 -16.06
CA VAL A 73 -8.34 -5.84 -14.88
C VAL A 73 -7.11 -6.68 -15.21
N GLU A 74 -7.28 -7.84 -15.85
CA GLU A 74 -6.15 -8.69 -16.24
C GLU A 74 -5.21 -7.98 -17.22
N GLN A 75 -5.76 -7.29 -18.23
CA GLN A 75 -4.95 -6.54 -19.20
C GLN A 75 -4.17 -5.41 -18.54
N ARG A 76 -4.80 -4.62 -17.66
CA ARG A 76 -4.09 -3.54 -16.94
C ARG A 76 -3.04 -4.07 -15.97
N LEU A 77 -3.29 -5.20 -15.31
CA LEU A 77 -2.30 -5.86 -14.47
C LEU A 77 -1.09 -6.29 -15.30
N LYS A 78 -1.31 -6.91 -16.47
CA LYS A 78 -0.24 -7.32 -17.40
C LYS A 78 0.54 -6.11 -17.94
N GLN A 79 -0.15 -5.04 -18.35
CA GLN A 79 0.50 -3.79 -18.79
C GLN A 79 1.37 -3.18 -17.69
N SER A 80 0.94 -3.31 -16.43
CA SER A 80 1.68 -2.78 -15.27
C SER A 80 2.84 -3.68 -14.82
N ARG A 81 3.13 -4.77 -15.55
CA ARG A 81 4.02 -5.88 -15.14
C ARG A 81 4.64 -6.63 -16.32
N GLU A 82 4.93 -5.94 -17.42
CA GLU A 82 5.62 -6.53 -18.59
C GLU A 82 4.96 -7.82 -19.11
N GLY A 83 3.62 -7.83 -19.17
CA GLY A 83 2.82 -8.95 -19.68
C GLY A 83 2.44 -10.01 -18.64
N LYS A 84 2.91 -9.91 -17.39
CA LYS A 84 2.64 -10.88 -16.33
C LYS A 84 1.55 -10.40 -15.37
N LEU A 85 0.79 -11.32 -14.77
CA LEU A 85 -0.16 -10.94 -13.72
C LEU A 85 0.52 -10.61 -12.39
N SER A 86 1.72 -11.13 -12.16
CA SER A 86 2.47 -11.00 -10.91
C SER A 86 3.98 -10.95 -11.16
N VAL A 87 4.69 -10.18 -10.33
CA VAL A 87 6.16 -10.10 -10.33
C VAL A 87 6.67 -10.21 -8.89
N SER A 88 7.78 -10.93 -8.70
CA SER A 88 8.38 -11.15 -7.38
C SER A 88 9.49 -10.16 -7.03
N LYS A 89 10.04 -9.47 -8.02
CA LYS A 89 11.16 -8.52 -7.86
C LYS A 89 10.77 -7.42 -6.86
N TRP A 90 11.62 -7.20 -5.86
CA TRP A 90 11.39 -6.19 -4.83
C TRP A 90 11.36 -4.79 -5.46
N GLY A 91 10.54 -3.89 -4.91
CA GLY A 91 10.20 -2.60 -5.52
C GLY A 91 9.07 -2.75 -6.54
N ASP A 92 9.34 -3.45 -7.65
CA ASP A 92 8.41 -3.62 -8.78
C ASP A 92 7.11 -4.31 -8.34
N ARG A 93 7.21 -5.31 -7.45
CA ARG A 93 6.04 -6.01 -6.90
C ARG A 93 5.07 -5.11 -6.13
N MET A 94 5.53 -3.98 -5.60
CA MET A 94 4.71 -3.05 -4.81
C MET A 94 4.16 -1.90 -5.63
N ARG A 95 4.92 -1.41 -6.61
CA ARG A 95 4.59 -0.20 -7.39
C ARG A 95 4.05 -0.49 -8.79
N GLY A 96 4.40 -1.64 -9.38
CA GLY A 96 4.22 -1.87 -10.82
C GLY A 96 5.27 -1.16 -11.66
N THR A 97 5.25 -1.42 -12.97
CA THR A 97 6.08 -0.78 -14.00
C THR A 97 5.22 -0.39 -15.21
N GLY A 98 5.68 0.55 -16.03
CA GLY A 98 4.96 0.99 -17.23
C GLY A 98 3.89 2.05 -16.97
N GLU A 99 3.26 2.52 -18.05
CA GLU A 99 2.46 3.75 -18.06
C GLU A 99 1.29 3.74 -17.07
N ILE A 100 0.58 2.62 -16.93
CA ILE A 100 -0.53 2.50 -15.98
C ILE A 100 -0.04 2.64 -14.53
N ALA A 101 1.10 2.02 -14.22
CA ALA A 101 1.70 2.13 -12.89
C ALA A 101 2.17 3.56 -12.60
N ASP A 102 2.76 4.21 -13.61
CA ASP A 102 3.22 5.60 -13.52
C ASP A 102 2.05 6.57 -13.32
N GLN A 103 0.95 6.40 -14.07
CA GLN A 103 -0.27 7.19 -13.92
C GLN A 103 -0.87 7.06 -12.51
N ILE A 104 -0.98 5.84 -12.00
CA ILE A 104 -1.49 5.58 -10.64
C ILE A 104 -0.55 6.20 -9.59
N GLY A 105 0.77 6.05 -9.77
CA GLY A 105 1.75 6.64 -8.88
C GLY A 105 1.74 8.17 -8.89
N GLN A 106 1.51 8.78 -10.05
CA GLN A 106 1.36 10.23 -10.19
C GLN A 106 0.06 10.71 -9.55
N LEU A 107 -1.06 10.03 -9.81
CA LEU A 107 -2.36 10.32 -9.19
C LEU A 107 -2.23 10.32 -7.66
N PHE A 108 -1.67 9.24 -7.11
CA PHE A 108 -1.44 9.12 -5.67
C PHE A 108 -0.58 10.28 -5.14
N ARG A 109 0.55 10.56 -5.81
CA ARG A 109 1.49 11.63 -5.40
C ARG A 109 0.84 13.02 -5.40
N VAL A 110 0.09 13.34 -6.46
CA VAL A 110 -0.59 14.64 -6.57
C VAL A 110 -1.60 14.81 -5.44
N PHE A 111 -2.39 13.78 -5.15
CA PHE A 111 -3.40 13.86 -4.09
C PHE A 111 -2.78 13.87 -2.71
N THR A 112 -1.72 13.10 -2.45
CA THR A 112 -1.05 13.16 -1.14
C THR A 112 -0.43 14.53 -0.89
N GLN A 113 0.20 15.15 -1.90
CA GLN A 113 0.72 16.51 -1.80
C GLN A 113 -0.41 17.54 -1.60
N ARG A 114 -1.47 17.47 -2.40
CA ARG A 114 -2.60 18.40 -2.34
C ARG A 114 -3.32 18.36 -0.99
N LEU A 115 -3.46 17.18 -0.40
CA LEU A 115 -4.15 16.98 0.88
C LEU A 115 -3.23 17.18 2.10
N GLY A 116 -1.93 17.42 1.88
CA GLY A 116 -0.96 17.68 2.95
C GLY A 116 -0.60 16.45 3.78
N PHE A 117 -0.54 15.28 3.15
CA PHE A 117 0.07 14.10 3.78
C PHE A 117 1.59 14.26 3.85
N ASP A 118 2.17 13.85 4.97
CA ASP A 118 3.61 13.87 5.22
C ASP A 118 4.09 12.56 5.87
N ARG A 119 5.34 12.50 6.31
CA ARG A 119 5.91 11.36 7.02
C ARG A 119 5.39 11.27 8.44
N LEU A 120 5.30 10.04 8.95
CA LEU A 120 5.10 9.82 10.38
C LEU A 120 6.31 10.31 11.18
N PRO A 121 6.12 10.66 12.46
CA PRO A 121 7.24 10.97 13.35
C PRO A 121 8.21 9.78 13.44
N PRO A 122 9.49 10.04 13.75
CA PRO A 122 10.47 8.98 13.97
C PRO A 122 10.05 8.07 15.12
N LEU A 123 10.51 6.82 15.09
CA LEU A 123 10.26 5.88 16.17
C LEU A 123 10.87 6.40 17.48
N ASP A 124 10.08 6.41 18.54
CA ASP A 124 10.61 6.59 19.88
C ASP A 124 11.34 5.31 20.32
N THR A 125 12.67 5.38 20.36
CA THR A 125 13.53 4.29 20.81
C THR A 125 14.10 4.52 22.21
N SER A 126 13.60 5.51 22.95
CA SER A 126 14.12 5.87 24.29
C SER A 126 14.04 4.72 25.30
N GLN A 127 13.01 3.88 25.20
CA GLN A 127 12.81 2.71 26.05
C GLN A 127 13.31 1.41 25.42
N PHE A 128 13.90 1.46 24.23
CA PHE A 128 14.38 0.26 23.55
C PHE A 128 15.64 -0.28 24.24
N GLN A 129 15.50 -1.44 24.87
CA GLN A 129 16.64 -2.18 25.42
C GLN A 129 17.03 -3.29 24.44
N ARG A 130 18.22 -3.19 23.86
CA ARG A 130 18.77 -4.25 23.00
C ARG A 130 18.91 -5.54 23.83
N PRO A 131 18.42 -6.70 23.35
CA PRO A 131 18.56 -7.97 24.06
C PRO A 131 20.04 -8.27 24.36
N LEU A 132 20.33 -8.57 25.63
CA LEU A 132 21.65 -9.07 26.04
C LEU A 132 21.74 -10.57 25.74
N PRO A 133 22.84 -11.06 25.15
CA PRO A 133 23.09 -12.49 25.06
C PRO A 133 23.00 -13.13 26.44
N ARG A 134 22.28 -14.25 26.57
CA ARG A 134 22.19 -15.03 27.82
C ARG A 134 23.54 -15.59 28.28
N THR A 135 24.49 -15.71 27.35
CA THR A 135 25.88 -16.09 27.60
C THR A 135 26.78 -15.13 26.83
N GLY A 136 27.70 -14.48 27.54
CA GLY A 136 28.59 -13.45 27.00
C GLY A 136 29.12 -12.51 28.08
N GLN A 137 30.15 -11.75 27.74
CA GLN A 137 30.79 -10.80 28.63
C GLN A 137 29.84 -9.67 29.02
N LEU A 138 29.76 -9.35 30.33
CA LEU A 138 29.00 -8.22 30.85
C LEU A 138 29.51 -6.92 30.22
N ARG A 139 28.59 -5.98 29.94
CA ARG A 139 28.99 -4.64 29.49
C ARG A 139 29.77 -3.95 30.61
N LEU A 140 31.02 -3.58 30.32
CA LEU A 140 31.73 -2.57 31.09
C LEU A 140 31.20 -1.22 30.61
N PHE A 141 30.35 -0.63 31.45
CA PHE A 141 29.72 0.69 31.32
C PHE A 141 28.63 0.78 30.24
#